data_AF-A0A496QQU9-F1
#
_entry.id   AF-A0A496QQU9-F1
#
_cell.length_a   1.000
_cell.length_b   1.000
_cell.length_c   1.000
_cell.angle_alpha   90.00
_cell.angle_beta   90.00
_cell.angle_gamma   90.00
#
_symmetry.space_group_name_H-M   'P 1'
#
loop_
_entity.id
_entity.type
_entity.pdbx_description
1 polymer ?
#
loop_
_entity_poly.entity_id
_entity_poly.type
_entity_poly.pdbx_seq_one_letter_code
_entity_poly.pdbx_strand_id
1 'polypeptide(L)'
;MKAKNLSHHIDNAIEGMTHGGTVKYRILLNEDTCGSKSFSLLVNTMKGGETCREEDTQGHKHDVEHGFYCLSGRGYVSIGGEKYSFTPGTAVFVPSGQMHYVVNEGQEDLDYIVLYVPAGEEKKL
;
A
#
# COMPACT_ATOMS: atom_id res chain seq x y z
N MET A 1 1.19 -10.78 32.91
CA MET A 1 1.38 -10.07 31.61
C MET A 1 0.31 -10.57 30.65
N LYS A 2 -0.44 -9.68 29.96
CA LYS A 2 -1.34 -10.12 28.89
C LYS A 2 -0.48 -10.61 27.71
N ALA A 3 -0.88 -11.69 27.05
CA ALA A 3 -0.23 -12.14 25.83
C ALA A 3 -0.30 -11.03 24.77
N LYS A 4 0.81 -10.77 24.06
CA LYS A 4 0.78 -9.86 22.91
C LYS A 4 -0.09 -10.47 21.82
N ASN A 5 -1.00 -9.69 21.25
CA ASN A 5 -1.70 -10.14 20.05
C ASN A 5 -0.71 -10.11 18.88
N LEU A 6 -0.51 -11.25 18.22
CA LEU A 6 0.41 -11.40 17.10
C LEU A 6 -0.32 -11.77 15.80
N SER A 7 -1.65 -11.86 15.85
CA SER A 7 -2.51 -12.21 14.72
C SER A 7 -3.56 -11.12 14.54
N HIS A 8 -3.58 -10.49 13.37
CA HIS A 8 -4.44 -9.35 13.08
C HIS A 8 -5.36 -9.69 11.91
N HIS A 9 -6.65 -9.87 12.21
CA HIS A 9 -7.68 -9.99 11.18
C HIS A 9 -7.98 -8.60 10.60
N ILE A 10 -8.35 -8.54 9.32
CA ILE A 10 -8.55 -7.30 8.58
C ILE A 10 -9.65 -6.41 9.17
N ASP A 11 -10.66 -7.01 9.80
CA ASP A 11 -11.76 -6.29 10.47
C ASP A 11 -11.31 -5.52 11.73
N ASN A 12 -10.10 -5.80 12.23
CA ASN A 12 -9.51 -5.14 13.40
C ASN A 12 -8.31 -4.26 13.02
N ALA A 13 -8.14 -3.95 11.73
CA ALA A 13 -7.05 -3.10 11.27
C ALA A 13 -7.22 -1.66 11.76
N ILE A 14 -6.11 -0.96 11.94
CA ILE A 14 -6.14 0.51 11.98
C ILE A 14 -6.42 0.96 10.54
N GLU A 15 -7.50 1.69 10.32
CA GLU A 15 -7.96 2.02 8.97
C GLU A 15 -8.31 3.50 8.79
N GLY A 16 -8.25 3.94 7.54
CA GLY A 16 -8.58 5.28 7.12
C GLY A 16 -8.67 5.38 5.61
N MET A 17 -8.78 6.61 5.12
CA MET A 17 -8.86 6.92 3.70
C MET A 17 -7.70 7.84 3.32
N THR A 18 -7.11 7.61 2.16
CA THR A 18 -6.06 8.46 1.58
C THR A 18 -6.38 8.78 0.11
N HIS A 19 -5.55 9.58 -0.56
CA HIS A 19 -5.73 10.02 -1.95
C HIS A 19 -7.15 10.56 -2.25
N GLY A 20 -7.61 11.52 -1.45
CA GLY A 20 -8.92 12.14 -1.64
C GLY A 20 -10.13 11.23 -1.38
N GLY A 21 -9.93 10.11 -0.69
CA GLY A 21 -11.01 9.16 -0.36
C GLY A 21 -11.12 7.96 -1.30
N THR A 22 -10.21 7.83 -2.26
CA THR A 22 -10.24 6.79 -3.30
C THR A 22 -9.57 5.49 -2.87
N VAL A 23 -8.68 5.56 -1.87
CA VAL A 23 -7.95 4.42 -1.34
C VAL A 23 -8.25 4.25 0.15
N LYS A 24 -8.85 3.11 0.51
CA LYS A 24 -8.95 2.67 1.90
C LYS A 24 -7.67 1.94 2.28
N TYR A 25 -6.96 2.42 3.30
CA TYR A 25 -5.82 1.70 3.87
C TYR A 25 -6.23 0.95 5.13
N ARG A 26 -5.61 -0.21 5.37
CA ARG A 26 -5.80 -1.02 6.59
C ARG A 26 -4.45 -1.53 7.05
N ILE A 27 -3.94 -1.01 8.17
CA ILE A 27 -2.68 -1.39 8.79
C ILE A 27 -2.91 -2.62 9.67
N LEU A 28 -2.27 -3.74 9.31
CA LEU A 28 -2.36 -5.00 10.06
C LEU A 28 -1.20 -5.14 11.04
N LEU A 29 0.03 -4.92 10.56
CA LEU A 29 1.24 -5.08 11.35
C LEU A 29 2.04 -3.78 11.31
N ASN A 30 2.25 -3.15 12.46
CA ASN A 30 3.19 -2.05 12.66
C ASN A 30 3.62 -2.01 14.16
N GLU A 31 4.24 -0.90 14.57
CA GLU A 31 4.65 -0.71 15.96
C GLU A 31 3.44 -0.65 16.92
N ASP A 32 2.35 -0.01 16.50
CA ASP A 32 1.17 0.22 17.35
C ASP A 32 0.29 -1.03 17.48
N THR A 33 0.24 -1.88 16.45
CA THR A 33 -0.59 -3.09 16.47
C THR A 33 0.10 -4.26 17.17
N CYS A 34 1.38 -4.52 16.87
CA CYS A 34 2.10 -5.68 17.39
C CYS A 34 3.53 -5.40 17.87
N GLY A 35 4.01 -4.17 17.77
CA GLY A 35 5.37 -3.78 18.16
C GLY A 35 6.43 -4.00 17.08
N SER A 36 6.04 -4.21 15.82
CA SER A 36 6.98 -4.34 14.70
C SER A 36 7.65 -3.00 14.40
N LYS A 37 8.99 -2.98 14.42
CA LYS A 37 9.80 -1.78 14.10
C LYS A 37 10.56 -1.92 12.79
N SER A 38 10.67 -3.13 12.26
CA SER A 38 11.49 -3.43 11.08
C SER A 38 10.68 -3.37 9.79
N PHE A 39 9.40 -3.70 9.83
CA PHE A 39 8.50 -3.62 8.69
C PHE A 39 7.08 -3.26 9.14
N SER A 40 6.29 -2.71 8.22
CA SER A 40 4.85 -2.61 8.38
C SER A 40 4.12 -3.25 7.20
N LEU A 41 2.95 -3.82 7.45
CA LEU A 41 2.14 -4.53 6.47
C LEU A 41 0.71 -3.99 6.47
N LEU A 42 0.27 -3.58 5.28
CA LEU A 42 -1.05 -3.02 5.03
C LEU A 42 -1.78 -3.82 3.96
N VAL A 43 -3.12 -3.75 3.98
CA VAL A 43 -3.97 -4.13 2.87
C VAL A 43 -4.80 -2.93 2.42
N ASN A 44 -4.53 -2.46 1.21
CA ASN A 44 -5.22 -1.33 0.61
C ASN A 44 -6.30 -1.81 -0.36
N THR A 45 -7.35 -1.01 -0.49
CA THR A 45 -8.40 -1.17 -1.50
C THR A 45 -8.53 0.15 -2.27
N MET A 46 -8.36 0.11 -3.58
CA MET A 46 -8.57 1.24 -4.49
C MET A 46 -9.81 1.02 -5.35
N LYS A 47 -10.69 2.02 -5.43
CA LYS A 47 -11.90 1.97 -6.27
C LYS A 47 -11.56 1.83 -7.76
N GLY A 48 -12.47 1.23 -8.53
CA GLY A 48 -12.34 1.10 -9.99
C GLY A 48 -12.14 2.45 -10.67
N GLY A 49 -11.18 2.52 -11.61
CA GLY A 49 -10.87 3.73 -12.38
C GLY A 49 -10.07 4.80 -11.64
N GLU A 50 -9.74 4.58 -10.36
CA GLU A 50 -9.00 5.55 -9.55
C GLU A 50 -7.47 5.41 -9.66
N THR A 51 -6.76 6.41 -9.14
CA THR A 51 -5.30 6.48 -9.16
C THR A 51 -4.75 7.16 -7.91
N CYS A 52 -3.58 6.71 -7.45
CA CYS A 52 -2.77 7.41 -6.44
C CYS A 52 -1.98 8.60 -7.03
N ARG A 53 -2.10 8.85 -8.34
CA ARG A 53 -1.39 9.95 -9.00
C ARG A 53 -1.95 11.29 -8.52
N GLU A 54 -1.07 12.09 -7.96
CA GLU A 54 -1.35 13.48 -7.62
C GLU A 54 -1.07 14.39 -8.84
N GLU A 55 -1.91 15.41 -9.06
CA GLU A 55 -1.84 16.27 -10.26
C GLU A 55 -0.49 16.98 -10.40
N ASP A 56 0.06 17.49 -9.30
CA ASP A 56 1.29 18.30 -9.29
C ASP A 56 2.58 17.46 -9.25
N THR A 57 2.55 16.31 -8.59
CA THR A 57 3.75 15.51 -8.24
C THR A 57 3.85 14.20 -9.02
N GLN A 58 2.78 13.84 -9.75
CA GLN A 58 2.64 12.58 -10.47
C GLN A 58 2.74 11.34 -9.57
N GLY A 59 2.58 11.45 -8.25
CA GLY A 59 2.75 10.36 -7.28
C GLY A 59 3.54 10.81 -6.05
N HIS A 60 4.14 9.86 -5.33
CA HIS A 60 5.02 10.18 -4.20
C HIS A 60 6.32 9.36 -4.21
N LYS A 61 7.26 9.74 -3.36
CA LYS A 61 8.52 9.03 -3.12
C LYS A 61 8.93 9.13 -1.66
N HIS A 62 9.74 8.18 -1.22
CA HIS A 62 10.34 8.17 0.10
C HIS A 62 11.66 7.41 0.07
N ASP A 63 12.51 7.63 1.07
CA ASP A 63 13.89 7.12 1.11
C ASP A 63 13.99 5.66 1.57
N VAL A 64 12.84 4.99 1.76
CA VAL A 64 12.76 3.56 2.05
C VAL A 64 12.29 2.78 0.83
N GLU A 65 12.74 1.53 0.70
CA GLU A 65 12.19 0.61 -0.28
C GLU A 65 10.90 -0.03 0.24
N HIS A 66 10.06 -0.50 -0.68
CA HIS A 66 8.86 -1.25 -0.31
C HIS A 66 8.41 -2.14 -1.46
N GLY A 67 7.44 -3.01 -1.13
CA GLY A 67 6.82 -3.89 -2.10
C GLY A 67 5.31 -3.77 -2.11
N PHE A 68 4.73 -3.98 -3.28
CA PHE A 68 3.31 -4.25 -3.46
C PHE A 68 3.07 -5.71 -3.82
N TYR A 69 1.94 -6.27 -3.42
CA TYR A 69 1.47 -7.57 -3.89
C TYR A 69 -0.03 -7.54 -4.18
N CYS A 70 -0.43 -7.87 -5.41
CA CYS A 70 -1.82 -7.77 -5.85
C CYS A 70 -2.62 -8.99 -5.38
N LEU A 71 -3.76 -8.74 -4.72
CA LEU A 71 -4.69 -9.77 -4.25
C LEU A 71 -5.86 -9.96 -5.23
N SER A 72 -6.44 -8.87 -5.72
CA SER A 72 -7.61 -8.84 -6.61
C SER A 72 -7.56 -7.62 -7.53
N GLY A 73 -8.44 -7.52 -8.53
CA GLY A 73 -8.51 -6.36 -9.44
C GLY A 73 -7.40 -6.33 -10.50
N ARG A 74 -7.24 -5.19 -11.19
CA ARG A 74 -6.21 -5.03 -12.24
C ARG A 74 -5.77 -3.58 -12.43
N GLY A 75 -4.51 -3.40 -12.80
CA GLY A 75 -3.98 -2.13 -13.29
C GLY A 75 -2.47 -2.15 -13.42
N TYR A 76 -1.80 -1.08 -12.98
CA TYR A 76 -0.35 -0.99 -13.01
C TYR A 76 0.20 -0.15 -11.86
N VAL A 77 1.47 -0.38 -11.54
CA VAL A 77 2.30 0.52 -10.73
C VAL A 77 3.19 1.30 -11.68
N SER A 78 3.16 2.62 -11.59
CA SER A 78 4.13 3.48 -12.27
C SER A 78 5.33 3.70 -11.37
N ILE A 79 6.54 3.52 -11.86
CA ILE A 79 7.80 3.72 -11.11
C ILE A 79 8.80 4.40 -12.04
N GLY A 80 9.27 5.59 -11.68
CA GLY A 80 10.24 6.34 -12.49
C GLY A 80 9.74 6.68 -13.90
N GLY A 81 8.42 6.71 -14.12
CA GLY A 81 7.78 6.93 -15.42
C GLY A 81 7.53 5.66 -16.25
N GLU A 82 8.00 4.49 -15.80
CA GLU A 82 7.71 3.20 -16.42
C GLU A 82 6.50 2.53 -15.78
N LYS A 83 5.73 1.76 -16.57
CA LYS A 83 4.54 1.06 -16.09
C LYS A 83 4.82 -0.43 -15.92
N TYR A 84 4.50 -0.95 -14.75
CA TYR A 84 4.62 -2.36 -14.39
C TYR A 84 3.23 -2.95 -14.16
N SER A 85 2.88 -4.02 -14.86
CA SER A 85 1.58 -4.67 -14.72
C SER A 85 1.33 -5.09 -13.28
N PHE A 86 0.11 -4.85 -12.79
CA PHE A 86 -0.28 -5.17 -11.43
C PHE A 86 -1.63 -5.89 -11.43
N THR A 87 -1.55 -7.22 -11.40
CA THR A 87 -2.68 -8.15 -11.45
C THR A 87 -2.50 -9.27 -10.42
N PRO A 88 -3.55 -10.04 -10.05
CA PRO A 88 -3.49 -10.96 -8.91
C PRO A 88 -2.31 -11.92 -9.00
N GLY A 89 -1.55 -12.05 -7.91
CA GLY A 89 -0.32 -12.85 -7.87
C GLY A 89 0.95 -12.12 -8.30
N THR A 90 0.86 -10.84 -8.66
CA THR A 90 2.02 -10.01 -9.04
C THR A 90 2.61 -9.29 -7.83
N ALA A 91 3.91 -9.41 -7.64
CA ALA A 91 4.70 -8.57 -6.73
C ALA A 91 5.41 -7.46 -7.52
N VAL A 92 5.46 -6.25 -6.96
CA VAL A 92 6.19 -5.11 -7.53
C VAL A 92 7.13 -4.55 -6.48
N PHE A 93 8.40 -4.39 -6.84
CA PHE A 93 9.41 -3.75 -6.00
C PHE A 93 9.52 -2.27 -6.35
N VAL A 94 9.51 -1.41 -5.33
CA VAL A 94 9.71 0.03 -5.50
C VAL A 94 11.04 0.42 -4.83
N PRO A 95 12.07 0.80 -5.61
CA PRO A 95 13.34 1.25 -5.06
C PRO A 95 13.20 2.54 -4.24
N SER A 96 14.06 2.68 -3.24
CA SER A 96 14.19 3.92 -2.46
C SER A 96 14.39 5.14 -3.38
N GLY A 97 13.69 6.23 -3.05
CA GLY A 97 13.78 7.52 -3.75
C GLY A 97 13.07 7.58 -5.11
N GLN A 98 12.49 6.49 -5.60
CA GLN A 98 11.76 6.48 -6.88
C GLN A 98 10.34 7.04 -6.73
N MET A 99 9.95 7.90 -7.67
CA MET A 99 8.58 8.37 -7.78
C MET A 99 7.67 7.23 -8.23
N HIS A 100 6.58 7.01 -7.53
CA HIS A 100 5.67 5.92 -7.82
C HIS A 100 4.21 6.23 -7.48
N TYR A 101 3.30 5.51 -8.14
CA TYR A 101 1.86 5.52 -7.87
C TYR A 101 1.19 4.26 -8.45
N VAL A 102 0.05 3.88 -7.86
CA VAL A 102 -0.80 2.77 -8.34
C VAL A 102 -1.97 3.32 -9.14
N VAL A 103 -2.39 2.60 -10.19
CA VAL A 103 -3.59 2.87 -10.97
C VAL A 103 -4.46 1.63 -11.02
N ASN A 104 -5.76 1.79 -10.79
CA ASN A 104 -6.76 0.76 -11.06
C ASN A 104 -7.40 1.00 -12.43
N GLU A 105 -7.11 0.14 -13.40
CA GLU A 105 -7.67 0.22 -14.76
C GLU A 105 -8.97 -0.60 -14.92
N GLY A 106 -9.42 -1.24 -13.84
CA GLY A 106 -10.67 -1.98 -13.76
C GLY A 106 -11.86 -1.11 -13.36
N GLN A 107 -13.05 -1.71 -13.43
CA GLN A 107 -14.28 -1.16 -12.83
C GLN A 107 -14.53 -1.71 -11.42
N GLU A 108 -13.84 -2.80 -11.07
CA GLU A 108 -13.88 -3.44 -9.75
C GLU A 108 -12.80 -2.87 -8.84
N ASP A 109 -12.94 -3.11 -7.53
CA ASP A 109 -11.93 -2.74 -6.55
C ASP A 109 -10.61 -3.49 -6.80
N LEU A 110 -9.49 -2.80 -6.56
CA LEU A 110 -8.13 -3.33 -6.59
C LEU A 110 -7.64 -3.48 -5.16
N ASP A 111 -7.55 -4.73 -4.67
CA ASP A 111 -6.98 -5.03 -3.35
C ASP A 111 -5.52 -5.44 -3.48
N TYR A 112 -4.67 -4.87 -2.63
CA TYR A 112 -3.24 -5.16 -2.63
C TYR A 112 -2.60 -4.98 -1.26
N ILE A 113 -1.51 -5.71 -1.05
CA ILE A 113 -0.64 -5.57 0.12
C ILE A 113 0.36 -4.45 -0.15
N VAL A 114 0.68 -3.67 0.88
CA VAL A 114 1.86 -2.81 0.94
C VAL A 114 2.76 -3.31 2.07
N LEU A 115 4.05 -3.46 1.79
CA LEU A 115 5.07 -3.83 2.79
C LEU A 115 6.19 -2.79 2.80
N TYR A 116 6.28 -1.97 3.85
CA TYR A 116 7.36 -0.99 4.02
C TYR A 116 8.55 -1.59 4.77
N VAL A 117 9.77 -1.34 4.28
CA VAL A 117 11.03 -1.73 4.93
C VAL A 117 12.08 -0.62 4.78
N PRO A 118 12.53 0.03 5.87
CA PRO A 118 12.03 -0.09 7.24
C PRO A 118 10.57 0.38 7.42
N ALA A 119 9.96 0.02 8.54
CA ALA A 119 8.65 0.55 8.94
C ALA A 119 8.69 2.07 9.16
N GLY A 120 7.53 2.73 9.06
CA GLY A 120 7.34 4.12 9.47
C GLY A 120 6.60 4.99 8.45
N GLU A 121 6.64 4.65 7.16
CA GLU A 121 5.91 5.40 6.13
C GLU A 121 4.39 5.30 6.32
N GLU A 122 3.89 4.19 6.86
CA GLU A 122 2.47 4.02 7.17
C GLU A 122 1.93 5.02 8.20
N LYS A 123 2.82 5.65 8.99
CA LYS A 123 2.45 6.67 9.97
C LYS A 123 2.19 8.05 9.35
N LYS A 124 2.43 8.21 8.04
CA LYS A 124 2.23 9.46 7.29
C LYS A 124 0.97 9.46 6.43
N LEU A 125 0.17 8.38 6.48
CA LEU A 125 -1.04 8.18 5.69
C LEU A 125 -2.23 9.04 6.13
#